data_AF-A0A527WKZ2-F1
#
_entry.id   AF-A0A527WKZ2-F1
#
_cell.length_a   1.000
_cell.length_b   1.000
_cell.length_c   1.000
_cell.angle_alpha   90.00
_cell.angle_beta   90.00
_cell.angle_gamma   90.00
#
_symmetry.space_group_name_H-M   'P 1'
#
loop_
_entity.id
_entity.type
_entity.pdbx_description
1 polymer ?
#
loop_
_entity_poly.entity_id
_entity_poly.type
_entity_poly.pdbx_seq_one_letter_code
_entity_poly.pdbx_strand_id
1 'polypeptide(L)'
;SSYGLQLDQVIQGVASSNSLVAAGNLEGSEGKYAVKVPSLIETPEDVANLPVVATPNAVVQAKDVATIRSTFKDAETVTRLDGKPAIAIEVKKRIGANLIDTLTHVREVSDNFIKTMPEGMHVTYTQDKSVFVNQLLGDLQNHVMIAVILVFIVILYALSGRASLLIGLAIPSSFLMGILLLAMMGYTINMIVLFSLILAVGMLVDDAIIVTEFAERRMSEGMPKADAFALAAKRMAGPVIAATMTRIAAFSPLLFWPGIIGDFMKYMPITLIVTLSASMLYALVFAPTLGAIFAKAPEHHEEGNRDGWYMAVVKQAVRFPITVILLTVGLLVGVGFAYSKYGAGVEFFPSVEPDYGLLYVHARGNLSLAEMDAATKTAENRLLGWPGVKSVYTRVGKTQGGGQDIPEDVVGVIQYEFVDWRQRKSANQILDDLRGVMAGIPGVDVEVRVPEAGPPTGKPIQIRLSAADPAGLDDKARAVAARIAQIPNVIDISDGLPPPGVDWALEVDRAKAAQYGISPT
;
A
#
# COMPACT_ATOMS: atom_id res chain seq x y z
N SER A 1 56.20 -17.88 -4.89
CA SER A 1 57.57 -18.02 -4.37
C SER A 1 58.47 -18.99 -5.15
N SER A 2 58.03 -19.58 -6.28
CA SER A 2 58.91 -20.29 -7.24
C SER A 2 59.29 -19.41 -8.45
N TYR A 3 58.36 -18.56 -8.91
CA TYR A 3 58.54 -17.64 -10.04
C TYR A 3 58.97 -16.21 -9.65
N GLY A 4 59.17 -15.92 -8.37
CA GLY A 4 59.53 -14.57 -7.90
C GLY A 4 58.46 -13.47 -8.10
N LEU A 5 57.22 -13.86 -8.42
CA LEU A 5 56.11 -12.93 -8.73
C LEU A 5 55.42 -12.40 -7.46
N GLN A 6 55.04 -11.12 -7.49
CA GLN A 6 54.19 -10.48 -6.48
C GLN A 6 52.70 -10.59 -6.86
N LEU A 7 51.81 -10.56 -5.87
CA LEU A 7 50.36 -10.66 -6.10
C LEU A 7 49.84 -9.52 -6.99
N ASP A 8 50.35 -8.30 -6.79
CA ASP A 8 49.94 -7.13 -7.57
C ASP A 8 50.27 -7.27 -9.06
N GLN A 9 51.43 -7.88 -9.37
CA GLN A 9 51.82 -8.19 -10.75
C GLN A 9 50.87 -9.21 -11.38
N VAL A 10 50.39 -10.17 -10.60
CA VAL A 10 49.42 -11.16 -11.07
C VAL A 10 48.06 -10.50 -11.37
N ILE A 11 47.58 -9.67 -10.44
CA ILE A 11 46.31 -8.93 -10.60
C ILE A 11 46.38 -8.01 -11.81
N GLN A 12 47.48 -7.26 -11.96
CA GLN A 12 47.68 -6.34 -13.09
C GLN A 12 47.80 -7.09 -14.42
N GLY A 13 48.50 -8.23 -14.45
CA GLY A 13 48.60 -9.09 -15.63
C GLY A 13 47.24 -9.58 -16.11
N VAL A 14 46.42 -10.09 -15.19
CA VAL A 14 45.04 -10.53 -15.50
C VAL A 14 44.16 -9.36 -15.94
N ALA A 15 44.21 -8.23 -15.24
CA ALA A 15 43.40 -7.05 -15.58
C ALA A 15 43.76 -6.47 -16.95
N SER A 16 45.06 -6.42 -17.30
CA SER A 16 45.53 -5.92 -18.61
C SER A 16 45.16 -6.86 -19.76
N SER A 17 45.15 -8.17 -19.51
CA SER A 17 44.83 -9.19 -20.51
C SER A 17 43.33 -9.33 -20.78
N ASN A 18 42.49 -8.85 -19.85
CA ASN A 18 41.03 -8.83 -19.99
C ASN A 18 40.52 -7.45 -20.46
N SER A 19 41.11 -6.90 -21.52
CA SER A 19 40.67 -5.64 -22.13
C SER A 19 40.19 -5.85 -23.56
N LEU A 20 39.03 -5.27 -23.89
CA LEU A 20 38.45 -5.35 -25.22
C LEU A 20 38.99 -4.19 -26.07
N VAL A 21 39.84 -4.51 -27.04
CA VAL A 21 40.43 -3.51 -27.94
C VAL A 21 39.57 -3.37 -29.19
N ALA A 22 38.93 -2.22 -29.35
CA ALA A 22 38.24 -1.87 -30.59
C ALA A 22 39.28 -1.52 -31.67
N ALA A 23 39.59 -2.46 -32.57
CA ALA A 23 40.58 -2.26 -33.63
C ALA A 23 40.09 -1.37 -34.79
N GLY A 24 38.90 -0.79 -34.68
CA GLY A 24 38.35 0.14 -35.68
C GLY A 24 37.92 -0.56 -36.97
N ASN A 25 37.86 0.22 -38.05
CA ASN A 25 37.51 -0.29 -39.37
C ASN A 25 38.67 -0.08 -40.34
N LEU A 26 38.96 -1.08 -41.16
CA LEU A 26 39.82 -0.95 -42.33
C LEU A 26 38.96 -0.52 -43.52
N GLU A 27 39.31 0.61 -44.13
CA GLU A 27 38.62 1.16 -45.28
C GLU A 27 39.48 0.95 -46.53
N GLY A 28 39.03 0.06 -47.41
CA GLY A 28 39.65 -0.22 -48.71
C GLY A 28 38.90 0.48 -49.85
N SER A 29 39.34 0.25 -51.08
CA SER A 29 38.75 0.85 -52.29
C SER A 29 37.30 0.44 -52.57
N GLU A 30 36.87 -0.71 -52.05
CA GLU A 30 35.51 -1.25 -52.28
C GLU A 30 34.71 -1.48 -50.98
N GLY A 31 35.16 -0.96 -49.83
CA GLY A 31 34.35 -1.06 -48.61
C GLY A 31 35.09 -0.88 -47.30
N LYS A 32 34.29 -0.81 -46.24
CA LYS A 32 34.74 -0.60 -44.86
C LYS A 32 34.44 -1.85 -44.03
N TYR A 33 35.49 -2.52 -43.55
CA TYR A 33 35.39 -3.75 -42.78
C TYR A 33 35.81 -3.51 -41.34
N ALA A 34 34.97 -3.93 -40.38
CA ALA A 34 35.30 -3.87 -38.96
C ALA A 34 36.36 -4.91 -38.61
N VAL A 35 37.46 -4.47 -38.00
CA VAL A 35 38.47 -5.37 -37.44
C VAL A 35 38.06 -5.69 -36.01
N LYS A 36 37.90 -6.98 -35.73
CA LYS A 36 37.59 -7.48 -34.38
C LYS A 36 38.81 -8.21 -33.85
N VAL A 37 39.24 -7.85 -32.64
CA VAL A 37 40.22 -8.62 -31.87
C VAL A 37 39.43 -9.45 -30.87
N PRO A 38 39.37 -10.79 -31.02
CA PRO A 38 38.66 -11.64 -30.07
C PRO A 38 39.49 -11.73 -28.78
N SER A 39 39.14 -10.93 -27.77
CA SER A 39 39.75 -10.96 -26.44
C SER A 39 38.74 -11.27 -25.32
N LEU A 40 37.56 -11.78 -25.68
CA LEU A 40 36.54 -12.16 -24.73
C LEU A 40 36.88 -13.52 -24.09
N ILE A 41 36.83 -13.57 -22.77
CA ILE A 41 36.96 -14.80 -21.99
C ILE A 41 35.58 -15.48 -21.95
N GLU A 42 35.45 -16.66 -22.54
CA GLU A 42 34.20 -17.43 -22.53
C GLU A 42 34.32 -18.70 -21.71
N THR A 43 35.52 -19.29 -21.68
CA THR A 43 35.80 -20.57 -21.04
C THR A 43 36.80 -20.42 -19.88
N PRO A 44 36.80 -21.35 -18.91
CA PRO A 44 37.85 -21.41 -17.89
C PRO A 44 39.26 -21.59 -18.49
N GLU A 45 39.36 -22.27 -19.64
CA GLU A 45 40.62 -22.42 -20.37
C GLU A 45 41.16 -21.08 -20.89
N ASP A 46 40.30 -20.16 -21.29
CA ASP A 46 40.71 -18.81 -21.72
C ASP A 46 41.39 -18.07 -20.57
N VAL A 47 40.80 -18.14 -19.37
CA VAL A 47 41.41 -17.57 -18.14
C VAL A 47 42.74 -18.26 -17.83
N ALA A 48 42.81 -19.59 -17.97
CA ALA A 48 43.99 -20.38 -17.63
C ALA A 48 45.20 -20.05 -18.52
N ASN A 49 44.96 -19.71 -19.78
CA ASN A 49 46.00 -19.36 -20.75
C ASN A 49 46.38 -17.89 -20.76
N LEU A 50 45.75 -17.04 -19.92
CA LEU A 50 46.09 -15.62 -19.84
C LEU A 50 47.57 -15.43 -19.45
N PRO A 51 48.31 -14.59 -20.20
CA PRO A 51 49.67 -14.25 -19.83
C PRO A 51 49.65 -13.33 -18.60
N VAL A 52 50.26 -13.78 -17.52
CA VAL A 52 50.31 -13.02 -16.26
C VAL A 52 51.58 -12.18 -16.21
N VAL A 53 52.72 -12.77 -16.57
CA VAL A 53 54.00 -12.07 -16.72
C VAL A 53 54.72 -12.61 -17.95
N ALA A 54 55.18 -11.69 -18.80
CA ALA A 54 56.01 -12.02 -19.95
C ALA A 54 57.43 -11.46 -19.75
N THR A 55 58.42 -12.33 -19.88
CA THR A 55 59.84 -11.98 -20.00
C THR A 55 60.30 -12.29 -21.43
N PRO A 56 61.45 -11.75 -21.89
CA PRO A 56 61.95 -12.02 -23.24
C PRO A 56 62.16 -13.51 -23.56
N ASN A 57 62.32 -14.36 -22.53
CA ASN A 57 62.63 -15.79 -22.68
C ASN A 57 61.48 -16.72 -22.28
N ALA A 58 60.47 -16.24 -21.55
CA ALA A 58 59.38 -17.07 -21.05
C ALA A 58 58.14 -16.24 -20.73
N VAL A 59 56.97 -16.84 -20.97
CA VAL A 59 55.66 -16.32 -20.56
C VAL A 59 55.12 -17.23 -19.46
N VAL A 60 54.77 -16.65 -18.32
CA VAL A 60 54.09 -17.33 -17.23
C VAL A 60 52.60 -17.12 -17.41
N GLN A 61 51.85 -18.21 -17.53
CA GLN A 61 50.39 -18.20 -17.69
C GLN A 61 49.69 -18.32 -16.34
N ALA A 62 48.40 -17.95 -16.28
CA ALA A 62 47.60 -18.04 -15.06
C ALA A 62 47.57 -19.47 -14.48
N LYS A 63 47.55 -20.50 -15.35
CA LYS A 63 47.59 -21.90 -14.94
C LYS A 63 48.89 -22.34 -14.26
N ASP A 64 49.99 -21.61 -14.47
CA ASP A 64 51.29 -21.92 -13.88
C ASP A 64 51.38 -21.43 -12.43
N VAL A 65 50.53 -20.47 -12.04
CA VAL A 65 50.54 -19.80 -10.73
C VAL A 65 49.30 -20.07 -9.88
N ALA A 66 48.17 -20.45 -10.51
CA ALA A 66 46.90 -20.64 -9.84
C ALA A 66 46.11 -21.81 -10.44
N THR A 67 45.16 -22.34 -9.66
CA THR A 67 44.16 -23.30 -10.15
C THR A 67 42.90 -22.55 -10.55
N ILE A 68 42.54 -22.59 -11.83
CA ILE A 68 41.33 -21.97 -12.35
C ILE A 68 40.20 -22.99 -12.28
N ARG A 69 39.07 -22.63 -11.67
CA ARG A 69 37.87 -23.46 -11.60
C ARG A 69 36.64 -22.63 -11.94
N SER A 70 35.75 -23.20 -12.75
CA SER A 70 34.40 -22.64 -12.89
C SER A 70 33.63 -22.92 -11.61
N THR A 71 33.14 -21.87 -10.96
CA THR A 71 32.33 -21.95 -9.75
C THR A 71 31.23 -20.90 -9.79
N PHE A 72 30.20 -21.10 -8.97
CA PHE A 72 29.17 -20.08 -8.77
C PHE A 72 29.69 -18.97 -7.86
N LYS A 73 29.13 -17.78 -8.03
CA LYS A 73 29.25 -16.72 -7.05
C LYS A 73 28.63 -17.20 -5.73
N ASP A 74 29.26 -16.86 -4.61
CA ASP A 74 28.72 -17.16 -3.29
C ASP A 74 27.30 -16.61 -3.16
N ALA A 75 26.40 -17.47 -2.65
CA ALA A 75 25.02 -17.06 -2.43
C ALA A 75 24.98 -16.01 -1.32
N GLU A 76 24.28 -14.91 -1.59
CA GLU A 76 24.04 -13.84 -0.60
C GLU A 76 22.64 -13.96 0.03
N THR A 77 21.74 -14.71 -0.61
CA THR A 77 20.35 -14.89 -0.19
C THR A 77 19.83 -16.29 -0.51
N VAL A 78 18.92 -16.80 0.32
CA VAL A 78 18.14 -18.01 0.04
C VAL A 78 16.67 -17.66 -0.01
N THR A 79 15.96 -18.17 -1.02
CA THR A 79 14.53 -17.90 -1.24
C THR A 79 13.75 -19.20 -1.32
N ARG A 80 12.59 -19.25 -0.66
CA ARG A 80 11.68 -20.41 -0.66
C ARG A 80 10.23 -19.98 -0.82
N LEU A 81 9.43 -20.85 -1.42
CA LEU A 81 7.98 -20.74 -1.50
C LEU A 81 7.38 -22.07 -1.00
N ASP A 82 6.52 -21.99 0.01
CA ASP A 82 5.87 -23.12 0.67
C ASP A 82 6.87 -24.22 1.09
N GLY A 83 8.02 -23.80 1.64
CA GLY A 83 9.10 -24.67 2.09
C GLY A 83 9.98 -25.26 0.98
N LYS A 84 9.70 -24.96 -0.29
CA LYS A 84 10.48 -25.43 -1.45
C LYS A 84 11.41 -24.32 -1.97
N PRO A 85 12.66 -24.62 -2.37
CA PRO A 85 13.54 -23.65 -3.01
C PRO A 85 12.85 -23.00 -4.22
N ALA A 86 12.89 -21.68 -4.30
CA ALA A 86 12.21 -20.92 -5.35
C ALA A 86 13.06 -19.73 -5.82
N ILE A 87 12.88 -19.36 -7.09
CA ILE A 87 13.39 -18.10 -7.63
C ILE A 87 12.22 -17.11 -7.63
N ALA A 88 12.37 -16.01 -6.91
CA ALA A 88 11.36 -14.97 -6.86
C ALA A 88 11.67 -13.85 -7.87
N ILE A 89 10.64 -13.46 -8.62
CA ILE A 89 10.68 -12.31 -9.52
C ILE A 89 9.67 -11.30 -8.99
N GLU A 90 10.19 -10.23 -8.37
CA GLU A 90 9.35 -9.16 -7.83
C GLU A 90 9.06 -8.11 -8.92
N VAL A 91 7.78 -7.95 -9.26
CA VAL A 91 7.35 -6.96 -10.26
C VAL A 91 6.84 -5.70 -9.57
N LYS A 92 7.52 -4.57 -9.80
CA LYS A 92 7.09 -3.26 -9.31
C LYS A 92 6.52 -2.44 -10.47
N LYS A 93 5.29 -1.93 -10.31
CA LYS A 93 4.68 -1.07 -11.32
C LYS A 93 5.39 0.29 -11.38
N ARG A 94 5.45 0.90 -12.55
CA ARG A 94 5.94 2.27 -12.72
C ARG A 94 4.95 3.29 -12.12
N ILE A 95 5.46 4.40 -11.61
CA ILE A 95 4.63 5.53 -11.18
C ILE A 95 3.72 5.96 -12.35
N GLY A 96 2.42 6.15 -12.07
CA GLY A 96 1.41 6.51 -13.07
C GLY A 96 0.88 5.36 -13.94
N ALA A 97 1.53 4.18 -13.98
CA ALA A 97 1.03 3.05 -14.75
C ALA A 97 -0.21 2.41 -14.09
N ASN A 98 -1.14 1.91 -14.92
CA ASN A 98 -2.29 1.12 -14.47
C ASN A 98 -1.81 -0.25 -13.98
N LEU A 99 -2.25 -0.64 -12.79
CA LEU A 99 -1.86 -1.89 -12.15
C LEU A 99 -2.46 -3.11 -12.87
N ILE A 100 -3.73 -3.06 -13.26
CA ILE A 100 -4.42 -4.17 -13.93
C ILE A 100 -3.78 -4.44 -15.29
N ASP A 101 -3.55 -3.40 -16.09
CA ASP A 101 -2.90 -3.55 -17.41
C ASP A 101 -1.48 -4.10 -17.28
N THR A 102 -0.73 -3.63 -16.28
CA THR A 102 0.62 -4.14 -16.00
C THR A 102 0.59 -5.64 -15.67
N LEU A 103 -0.35 -6.06 -14.82
CA LEU A 103 -0.48 -7.47 -14.44
C LEU A 103 -0.96 -8.35 -15.61
N THR A 104 -1.82 -7.84 -16.49
CA THR A 104 -2.20 -8.54 -17.72
C THR A 104 -0.99 -8.82 -18.60
N HIS A 105 -0.13 -7.83 -18.87
CA HIS A 105 1.10 -8.05 -19.63
C HIS A 105 2.09 -9.00 -18.93
N VAL A 106 2.21 -8.91 -17.59
CA VAL A 106 3.05 -9.84 -16.82
C VAL A 106 2.56 -11.28 -16.97
N ARG A 107 1.24 -11.50 -16.92
CA ARG A 107 0.64 -12.82 -17.15
C ARG A 107 0.88 -13.30 -18.58
N GLU A 108 0.72 -12.44 -19.59
CA GLU A 108 1.00 -12.83 -20.99
C GLU A 108 2.44 -13.28 -21.19
N VAL A 109 3.43 -12.57 -20.64
CA VAL A 109 4.85 -12.96 -20.70
C VAL A 109 5.08 -14.28 -19.95
N SER A 110 4.49 -14.40 -18.76
CA SER A 110 4.63 -15.60 -17.92
C SER A 110 4.00 -16.83 -18.57
N ASP A 111 2.81 -16.70 -19.17
CA ASP A 111 2.10 -17.76 -19.87
C ASP A 111 2.84 -18.21 -21.13
N ASN A 112 3.56 -17.31 -21.80
CA ASN A 112 4.44 -17.65 -22.91
C ASN A 112 5.69 -18.41 -22.43
N PHE A 113 6.25 -18.06 -21.28
CA PHE A 113 7.36 -18.80 -20.67
C PHE A 113 6.93 -20.18 -20.18
N ILE A 114 5.73 -20.32 -19.60
CA ILE A 114 5.18 -21.61 -19.15
C ILE A 114 5.09 -22.62 -20.30
N LYS A 115 4.92 -22.16 -21.56
CA LYS A 115 4.91 -23.03 -22.74
C LYS A 115 6.28 -23.58 -23.13
N THR A 116 7.37 -22.88 -22.78
CA THR A 116 8.74 -23.23 -23.16
C THR A 116 9.60 -23.66 -21.97
N MET A 117 9.01 -23.76 -20.78
CA MET A 117 9.74 -24.07 -19.57
C MET A 117 10.24 -25.53 -19.54
N PRO A 118 11.44 -25.78 -18.98
CA PRO A 118 11.92 -27.12 -18.67
C PRO A 118 10.94 -27.93 -17.82
N GLU A 119 10.92 -29.25 -18.02
CA GLU A 119 10.12 -30.17 -17.21
C GLU A 119 10.51 -30.08 -15.72
N GLY A 120 9.50 -30.06 -14.84
CA GLY A 120 9.69 -29.97 -13.38
C GLY A 120 9.69 -28.56 -12.79
N MET A 121 9.61 -27.51 -13.62
CA MET A 121 9.40 -26.14 -13.13
C MET A 121 7.91 -25.83 -12.95
N HIS A 122 7.58 -25.16 -11.85
CA HIS A 122 6.23 -24.69 -11.55
C HIS A 122 6.25 -23.19 -11.32
N VAL A 123 5.47 -22.45 -12.12
CA VAL A 123 5.26 -21.01 -11.94
C VAL A 123 4.03 -20.79 -11.09
N THR A 124 4.15 -20.00 -10.03
CA THR A 124 3.04 -19.64 -9.14
C THR A 124 3.07 -18.13 -8.90
N TYR A 125 1.90 -17.52 -8.79
CA TYR A 125 1.75 -16.10 -8.52
C TYR A 125 1.39 -15.88 -7.05
N THR A 126 2.16 -15.02 -6.38
CA THR A 126 1.88 -14.51 -5.04
C THR A 126 1.69 -12.99 -5.11
N GLN A 127 0.99 -12.43 -4.14
CA GLN A 127 0.73 -10.99 -3.96
C GLN A 127 0.04 -10.33 -5.15
N ASP A 128 -0.90 -11.04 -5.78
CA ASP A 128 -1.65 -10.50 -6.90
C ASP A 128 -2.64 -9.41 -6.45
N LYS A 129 -2.19 -8.16 -6.54
CA LYS A 129 -2.97 -6.97 -6.20
C LYS A 129 -4.17 -6.75 -7.12
N SER A 130 -4.28 -7.42 -8.28
CA SER A 130 -5.47 -7.30 -9.14
C SER A 130 -6.72 -7.85 -8.48
N VAL A 131 -6.60 -8.91 -7.67
CA VAL A 131 -7.73 -9.51 -6.97
C VAL A 131 -8.36 -8.49 -6.02
N PHE A 132 -7.53 -7.84 -5.21
CA PHE A 132 -7.95 -6.78 -4.30
C PHE A 132 -8.60 -5.61 -5.06
N VAL A 133 -7.98 -5.10 -6.12
CA VAL A 133 -8.54 -3.98 -6.89
C VAL A 133 -9.88 -4.34 -7.55
N ASN A 134 -10.00 -5.54 -8.13
CA ASN A 134 -11.26 -5.99 -8.73
C ASN A 134 -12.37 -6.15 -7.68
N GLN A 135 -12.03 -6.64 -6.48
CA GLN A 135 -12.98 -6.71 -5.38
C GLN A 135 -13.46 -5.32 -4.97
N LEU A 136 -12.57 -4.34 -4.83
CA LEU A 136 -12.94 -2.96 -4.51
C LEU A 136 -13.84 -2.32 -5.56
N LEU A 137 -13.60 -2.57 -6.85
CA LEU A 137 -14.46 -2.10 -7.93
C LEU A 137 -15.84 -2.77 -7.88
N GLY A 138 -15.88 -4.07 -7.60
CA GLY A 138 -17.13 -4.81 -7.40
C GLY A 138 -17.92 -4.30 -6.20
N ASP A 139 -17.25 -4.04 -5.08
CA ASP A 139 -17.86 -3.50 -3.87
C ASP A 139 -18.41 -2.09 -4.11
N LEU A 140 -17.67 -1.23 -4.83
CA LEU A 140 -18.19 0.07 -5.26
C LEU A 140 -19.46 -0.11 -6.08
N GLN A 141 -19.42 -0.93 -7.13
CA GLN A 141 -20.56 -1.15 -8.02
C GLN A 141 -21.78 -1.65 -7.24
N ASN A 142 -21.58 -2.62 -6.34
CA ASN A 142 -22.63 -3.17 -5.50
C ASN A 142 -23.21 -2.12 -4.55
N HIS A 143 -22.38 -1.36 -3.85
CA HIS A 143 -22.85 -0.30 -2.94
C HIS A 143 -23.62 0.79 -3.67
N VAL A 144 -23.13 1.23 -4.85
CA VAL A 144 -23.84 2.22 -5.69
C VAL A 144 -25.21 1.66 -6.12
N MET A 145 -25.26 0.41 -6.58
CA MET A 145 -26.51 -0.22 -7.02
C MET A 145 -27.51 -0.38 -5.86
N ILE A 146 -27.05 -0.85 -4.70
CA ILE A 146 -27.88 -0.97 -3.49
C ILE A 146 -28.41 0.41 -3.07
N ALA A 147 -27.56 1.43 -3.07
CA ALA A 147 -27.96 2.79 -2.75
C ALA A 147 -29.05 3.32 -3.69
N VAL A 148 -28.86 3.16 -5.01
CA VAL A 148 -29.84 3.57 -6.02
C VAL A 148 -31.17 2.87 -5.80
N ILE A 149 -31.15 1.54 -5.58
CA ILE A 149 -32.37 0.75 -5.36
C ILE A 149 -33.08 1.17 -4.06
N LEU A 150 -32.34 1.32 -2.96
CA LEU A 150 -32.90 1.66 -1.66
C LEU A 150 -33.53 3.06 -1.69
N VAL A 151 -32.81 4.03 -2.24
CA VAL A 151 -33.32 5.39 -2.45
C VAL A 151 -34.54 5.38 -3.36
N PHE A 152 -34.50 4.63 -4.47
CA PHE A 152 -35.64 4.50 -5.38
C PHE A 152 -36.87 3.92 -4.68
N ILE A 153 -36.72 2.90 -3.83
CA ILE A 153 -37.84 2.30 -3.07
C ILE A 153 -38.44 3.31 -2.09
N VAL A 154 -37.61 4.01 -1.31
CA VAL A 154 -38.07 5.00 -0.33
C VAL A 154 -38.82 6.14 -1.03
N ILE A 155 -38.33 6.59 -2.18
CA ILE A 155 -38.96 7.68 -2.94
C ILE A 155 -40.22 7.21 -3.65
N LEU A 156 -40.27 5.98 -4.17
CA LEU A 156 -41.50 5.44 -4.76
C LEU A 156 -42.65 5.41 -3.76
N TYR A 157 -42.34 5.17 -2.47
CA TYR A 157 -43.32 5.26 -1.39
C TYR A 157 -43.79 6.70 -1.13
N ALA A 158 -42.90 7.70 -1.28
CA ALA A 158 -43.18 9.09 -0.90
C ALA A 158 -43.66 10.00 -2.05
N LEU A 159 -43.27 9.73 -3.30
CA LEU A 159 -43.52 10.55 -4.49
C LEU A 159 -44.01 9.68 -5.66
N SER A 160 -44.30 10.32 -6.81
CA SER A 160 -44.71 9.58 -8.00
C SER A 160 -43.59 8.67 -8.55
N GLY A 161 -43.97 7.55 -9.18
CA GLY A 161 -42.99 6.63 -9.78
C GLY A 161 -42.10 7.26 -10.87
N ARG A 162 -42.57 8.34 -11.53
CA ARG A 162 -41.78 9.07 -12.53
C ARG A 162 -40.78 10.03 -11.89
N ALA A 163 -41.15 10.70 -10.80
CA ALA A 163 -40.18 11.49 -10.02
C ALA A 163 -39.13 10.58 -9.36
N SER A 164 -39.55 9.41 -8.89
CA SER A 164 -38.63 8.39 -8.33
C SER A 164 -37.54 7.98 -9.33
N LEU A 165 -37.89 7.85 -10.61
CA LEU A 165 -36.92 7.53 -11.67
C LEU A 165 -35.96 8.70 -11.94
N LEU A 166 -36.45 9.94 -11.94
CA LEU A 166 -35.61 11.14 -12.10
C LEU A 166 -34.61 11.27 -10.95
N ILE A 167 -35.05 11.04 -9.72
CA ILE A 167 -34.18 11.10 -8.56
C ILE A 167 -33.22 9.89 -8.52
N GLY A 168 -33.70 8.70 -8.87
CA GLY A 168 -32.86 7.50 -8.99
C GLY A 168 -31.74 7.66 -10.02
N LEU A 169 -32.00 8.37 -11.12
CA LEU A 169 -30.98 8.68 -12.13
C LEU A 169 -29.97 9.73 -11.64
N ALA A 170 -30.28 10.51 -10.61
CA ALA A 170 -29.38 11.52 -10.04
C ALA A 170 -28.10 10.88 -9.49
N ILE A 171 -28.21 9.73 -8.81
CA ILE A 171 -27.07 9.08 -8.17
C ILE A 171 -26.04 8.59 -9.20
N PRO A 172 -26.38 7.74 -10.19
CA PRO A 172 -25.42 7.28 -11.18
C PRO A 172 -24.86 8.42 -12.02
N SER A 173 -25.70 9.40 -12.38
CA SER A 173 -25.28 10.54 -13.21
C SER A 173 -24.26 11.42 -12.48
N SER A 174 -24.51 11.72 -11.20
CA SER A 174 -23.62 12.55 -10.41
C SER A 174 -22.31 11.84 -10.08
N PHE A 175 -22.34 10.52 -9.86
CA PHE A 175 -21.11 9.73 -9.71
C PHE A 175 -20.32 9.62 -10.99
N LEU A 176 -20.96 9.38 -12.13
CA LEU A 176 -20.28 9.34 -13.41
C LEU A 176 -19.60 10.70 -13.71
N MET A 177 -20.31 11.80 -13.46
CA MET A 177 -19.77 13.14 -13.64
C MET A 177 -18.65 13.45 -12.62
N GLY A 178 -18.80 13.02 -11.37
CA GLY A 178 -17.78 13.17 -10.34
C GLY A 178 -16.50 12.39 -10.67
N ILE A 179 -16.63 11.13 -11.09
CA ILE A 179 -15.51 10.28 -11.53
C ILE A 179 -14.85 10.88 -12.78
N LEU A 180 -15.62 11.40 -13.73
CA LEU A 180 -15.09 12.07 -14.92
C LEU A 180 -14.23 13.28 -14.53
N LEU A 181 -14.73 14.13 -13.64
CA LEU A 181 -13.99 15.30 -13.15
C LEU A 181 -12.73 14.92 -12.36
N LEU A 182 -12.79 13.85 -11.55
CA LEU A 182 -11.62 13.29 -10.87
C LEU A 182 -10.57 12.78 -11.87
N ALA A 183 -11.01 12.06 -12.91
CA ALA A 183 -10.14 11.57 -13.97
C ALA A 183 -9.48 12.72 -14.74
N MET A 184 -10.22 13.80 -15.03
CA MET A 184 -9.66 15.00 -15.66
C MET A 184 -8.61 15.70 -14.80
N MET A 185 -8.71 15.62 -13.47
CA MET A 185 -7.68 16.11 -12.54
C MET A 185 -6.50 15.13 -12.36
N GLY A 186 -6.54 13.96 -13.00
CA GLY A 186 -5.50 12.93 -12.88
C GLY A 186 -5.59 12.09 -11.61
N TYR A 187 -6.72 12.13 -10.89
CA TYR A 187 -6.94 11.31 -9.71
C TYR A 187 -7.46 9.92 -10.09
N THR A 188 -6.82 8.89 -9.53
CA THR A 188 -7.22 7.49 -9.70
C THR A 188 -8.25 7.09 -8.66
N ILE A 189 -9.07 6.09 -8.97
CA ILE A 189 -9.95 5.45 -7.98
C ILE A 189 -9.08 4.69 -6.97
N ASN A 190 -9.10 5.12 -5.72
CA ASN A 190 -8.42 4.47 -4.60
C ASN A 190 -9.41 4.28 -3.43
N MET A 191 -8.99 3.58 -2.37
CA MET A 191 -9.83 3.30 -1.21
C MET A 191 -10.51 4.54 -0.61
N ILE A 192 -9.79 5.65 -0.52
CA ILE A 192 -10.31 6.88 0.08
C ILE A 192 -11.33 7.54 -0.83
N VAL A 193 -11.06 7.58 -2.14
CA VAL A 193 -12.00 8.08 -3.15
C VAL A 193 -13.28 7.25 -3.13
N LEU A 194 -13.17 5.92 -3.06
CA LEU A 194 -14.32 5.00 -2.94
C LEU A 194 -15.14 5.26 -1.67
N PHE A 195 -14.49 5.33 -0.52
CA PHE A 195 -15.13 5.65 0.75
C PHE A 195 -15.85 7.00 0.69
N SER A 196 -15.25 7.99 0.04
CA SER A 196 -15.82 9.32 -0.13
C SER A 196 -17.03 9.31 -1.04
N LEU A 197 -17.01 8.51 -2.12
CA LEU A 197 -18.18 8.30 -2.97
C LEU A 197 -19.33 7.67 -2.20
N ILE A 198 -19.06 6.63 -1.39
CA ILE A 198 -20.08 6.00 -0.54
C ILE A 198 -20.65 7.00 0.46
N LEU A 199 -19.80 7.80 1.12
CA LEU A 199 -20.22 8.85 2.02
C LEU A 199 -21.09 9.90 1.30
N ALA A 200 -20.73 10.25 0.06
CA ALA A 200 -21.49 11.20 -0.75
C ALA A 200 -22.90 10.71 -1.06
N VAL A 201 -23.12 9.40 -1.28
CA VAL A 201 -24.45 8.83 -1.62
C VAL A 201 -25.55 9.41 -0.75
N GLY A 202 -25.37 9.39 0.58
CA GLY A 202 -26.40 9.78 1.53
C GLY A 202 -26.77 11.27 1.48
N MET A 203 -25.87 12.12 0.99
CA MET A 203 -26.07 13.57 0.88
C MET A 203 -26.42 14.02 -0.55
N LEU A 204 -26.17 13.16 -1.54
CA LEU A 204 -26.22 13.50 -2.95
C LEU A 204 -27.65 13.60 -3.50
N VAL A 205 -28.58 12.86 -2.89
CA VAL A 205 -29.96 12.73 -3.37
C VAL A 205 -30.84 13.90 -2.93
N ASP A 206 -30.54 14.50 -1.77
CA ASP A 206 -31.35 15.54 -1.13
C ASP A 206 -31.68 16.70 -2.08
N ASP A 207 -30.67 17.16 -2.82
CA ASP A 207 -30.80 18.31 -3.72
C ASP A 207 -31.79 18.02 -4.85
N ALA A 208 -31.74 16.81 -5.41
CA ALA A 208 -32.66 16.37 -6.47
C ALA A 208 -34.08 16.14 -5.93
N ILE A 209 -34.21 15.62 -4.71
CA ILE A 209 -35.52 15.42 -4.04
C ILE A 209 -36.21 16.76 -3.85
N ILE A 210 -35.55 17.75 -3.25
CA ILE A 210 -36.17 19.06 -2.94
C ILE A 210 -36.66 19.77 -4.21
N VAL A 211 -35.88 19.72 -5.30
CA VAL A 211 -36.26 20.35 -6.57
C VAL A 211 -37.43 19.63 -7.23
N THR A 212 -37.39 18.29 -7.27
CA THR A 212 -38.42 17.48 -7.92
C THR A 212 -39.73 17.48 -7.12
N GLU A 213 -39.68 17.38 -5.79
CA GLU A 213 -40.84 17.47 -4.90
C GLU A 213 -41.55 18.82 -5.05
N PHE A 214 -40.80 19.92 -5.07
CA PHE A 214 -41.40 21.25 -5.26
C PHE A 214 -42.04 21.39 -6.65
N ALA A 215 -41.42 20.83 -7.69
CA ALA A 215 -42.01 20.80 -9.02
C ALA A 215 -43.30 19.96 -9.06
N GLU A 216 -43.30 18.77 -8.44
CA GLU A 216 -44.49 17.92 -8.34
C GLU A 216 -45.63 18.61 -7.60
N ARG A 217 -45.32 19.27 -6.48
CA ARG A 217 -46.29 20.06 -5.73
C ARG A 217 -46.89 21.18 -6.56
N ARG A 218 -46.09 21.88 -7.37
CA ARG A 218 -46.61 22.92 -8.27
C ARG A 218 -47.45 22.34 -9.41
N MET A 219 -47.11 21.16 -9.90
CA MET A 219 -47.91 20.46 -10.90
C MET A 219 -49.26 19.97 -10.33
N SER A 220 -49.32 19.51 -9.08
CA SER A 220 -50.58 19.14 -8.43
C SER A 220 -51.49 20.35 -8.17
N GLU A 221 -50.91 21.54 -7.97
CA GLU A 221 -51.62 22.83 -7.94
C GLU A 221 -52.11 23.30 -9.34
N GLY A 222 -51.91 22.52 -10.39
CA GLY A 222 -52.41 22.78 -11.75
C GLY A 222 -51.42 23.47 -12.70
N MET A 223 -50.17 23.66 -12.30
CA MET A 223 -49.15 24.28 -13.17
C MET A 223 -48.65 23.31 -14.26
N PRO A 224 -48.46 23.77 -15.52
CA PRO A 224 -47.83 22.95 -16.55
C PRO A 224 -46.43 22.49 -16.14
N LYS A 225 -46.08 21.24 -16.49
CA LYS A 225 -44.81 20.61 -16.09
C LYS A 225 -43.55 21.43 -16.40
N ALA A 226 -43.49 22.06 -17.58
CA ALA A 226 -42.32 22.85 -17.98
C ALA A 226 -42.14 24.08 -17.08
N ASP A 227 -43.24 24.78 -16.79
CA ASP A 227 -43.24 25.97 -15.94
C ASP A 227 -42.96 25.60 -14.47
N ALA A 228 -43.52 24.47 -14.01
CA ALA A 228 -43.31 23.97 -12.66
C ALA A 228 -41.83 23.64 -12.38
N PHE A 229 -41.18 22.90 -13.29
CA PHE A 229 -39.74 22.58 -13.15
C PHE A 229 -38.84 23.82 -13.34
N ALA A 230 -39.19 24.74 -14.25
CA ALA A 230 -38.46 25.99 -14.40
C ALA A 230 -38.56 26.88 -13.14
N LEU A 231 -39.74 26.95 -12.53
CA LEU A 231 -39.96 27.66 -11.27
C LEU A 231 -39.22 26.98 -10.12
N ALA A 232 -39.27 25.64 -10.04
CA ALA A 232 -38.55 24.86 -9.04
C ALA A 232 -37.05 25.12 -9.09
N ALA A 233 -36.44 25.05 -10.28
CA ALA A 233 -35.03 25.33 -10.46
C ALA A 233 -34.65 26.73 -9.98
N LYS A 234 -35.42 27.76 -10.36
CA LYS A 234 -35.16 29.16 -9.96
C LYS A 234 -35.35 29.39 -8.46
N ARG A 235 -36.39 28.81 -7.87
CA ARG A 235 -36.74 29.04 -6.46
C ARG A 235 -35.86 28.24 -5.51
N MET A 236 -35.49 27.01 -5.88
CA MET A 236 -34.68 26.12 -5.07
C MET A 236 -33.18 26.29 -5.26
N ALA A 237 -32.72 26.99 -6.30
CA ALA A 237 -31.30 27.29 -6.50
C ALA A 237 -30.62 27.87 -5.25
N GLY A 238 -31.22 28.89 -4.60
CA GLY A 238 -30.65 29.51 -3.41
C GLY A 238 -30.45 28.52 -2.24
N PRO A 239 -31.52 27.85 -1.76
CA PRO A 239 -31.42 26.84 -0.70
C PRO A 239 -30.48 25.68 -1.03
N VAL A 240 -30.54 25.13 -2.25
CA VAL A 240 -29.71 23.99 -2.68
C VAL A 240 -28.23 24.39 -2.70
N ILE A 241 -27.88 25.53 -3.32
CA ILE A 241 -26.50 26.01 -3.36
C ILE A 241 -25.98 26.27 -1.94
N ALA A 242 -26.79 26.89 -1.07
CA ALA A 242 -26.39 27.18 0.31
C ALA A 242 -26.13 25.89 1.12
N ALA A 243 -27.01 24.89 1.00
CA ALA A 243 -26.85 23.60 1.66
C ALA A 243 -25.58 22.89 1.19
N THR A 244 -25.36 22.81 -0.13
CA THR A 244 -24.20 22.14 -0.72
C THR A 244 -22.89 22.87 -0.41
N MET A 245 -22.89 24.21 -0.43
CA MET A 245 -21.72 25.00 -0.01
C MET A 245 -21.39 24.82 1.47
N THR A 246 -22.39 24.65 2.34
CA THR A 246 -22.14 24.40 3.77
C THR A 246 -21.50 23.03 3.97
N ARG A 247 -21.94 22.00 3.23
CA ARG A 247 -21.31 20.66 3.23
C ARG A 247 -19.87 20.76 2.74
N ILE A 248 -19.63 21.44 1.61
CA ILE A 248 -18.28 21.68 1.06
C ILE A 248 -17.39 22.41 2.08
N ALA A 249 -17.91 23.44 2.74
CA ALA A 249 -17.17 24.22 3.73
C ALA A 249 -16.82 23.41 4.99
N ALA A 250 -17.63 22.42 5.37
CA ALA A 250 -17.33 21.54 6.49
C ALA A 250 -16.14 20.60 6.22
N PHE A 251 -15.98 20.16 4.96
CA PHE A 251 -14.88 19.25 4.57
C PHE A 251 -13.65 19.97 4.03
N SER A 252 -13.75 21.25 3.64
CA SER A 252 -12.63 22.02 3.09
C SER A 252 -11.41 22.15 4.01
N PRO A 253 -11.51 22.20 5.36
CA PRO A 253 -10.32 22.29 6.22
C PRO A 253 -9.35 21.12 6.04
N LEU A 254 -9.87 19.93 5.70
CA LEU A 254 -9.06 18.73 5.48
C LEU A 254 -8.12 18.85 4.28
N LEU A 255 -8.39 19.77 3.33
CA LEU A 255 -7.50 20.04 2.20
C LEU A 255 -6.19 20.70 2.61
N PHE A 256 -6.19 21.42 3.73
CA PHE A 256 -5.05 22.20 4.20
C PHE A 256 -4.23 21.45 5.26
N TRP A 257 -4.50 20.17 5.48
CA TRP A 257 -3.75 19.35 6.41
C TRP A 257 -2.32 19.13 5.85
N PRO A 258 -1.24 19.52 6.57
CA PRO A 258 0.13 19.33 6.10
C PRO A 258 0.69 17.91 6.34
N GLY A 259 1.72 17.55 5.60
CA GLY A 259 2.47 16.30 5.78
C GLY A 259 1.86 15.09 5.05
N ILE A 260 2.48 13.93 5.23
CA ILE A 260 2.16 12.71 4.46
C ILE A 260 0.70 12.27 4.70
N ILE A 261 0.21 12.45 5.93
CA ILE A 261 -1.18 12.17 6.30
C ILE A 261 -2.14 13.08 5.53
N GLY A 262 -1.82 14.37 5.41
CA GLY A 262 -2.62 15.31 4.61
C GLY A 262 -2.62 14.95 3.12
N ASP A 263 -1.48 14.54 2.58
CA ASP A 263 -1.39 14.06 1.19
C ASP A 263 -2.22 12.80 0.92
N PHE A 264 -2.40 11.95 1.93
CA PHE A 264 -3.29 10.79 1.87
C PHE A 264 -4.75 11.21 2.06
N MET A 265 -5.07 12.03 3.06
CA MET A 265 -6.44 12.39 3.42
C MET A 265 -7.09 13.39 2.47
N LYS A 266 -6.32 14.20 1.71
CA LYS A 266 -6.86 15.20 0.78
C LYS A 266 -7.75 14.62 -0.32
N TYR A 267 -7.58 13.34 -0.68
CA TYR A 267 -8.45 12.69 -1.67
C TYR A 267 -9.91 12.64 -1.22
N MET A 268 -10.17 12.58 0.08
CA MET A 268 -11.52 12.53 0.63
C MET A 268 -12.34 13.81 0.38
N PRO A 269 -11.91 14.99 0.88
CA PRO A 269 -12.63 16.23 0.64
C PRO A 269 -12.69 16.60 -0.84
N ILE A 270 -11.63 16.35 -1.64
CA ILE A 270 -11.67 16.61 -3.09
C ILE A 270 -12.80 15.82 -3.76
N THR A 271 -12.89 14.52 -3.46
CA THR A 271 -13.93 13.65 -4.02
C THR A 271 -15.32 14.11 -3.61
N LEU A 272 -15.52 14.47 -2.34
CA LEU A 272 -16.79 15.00 -1.87
C LEU A 272 -17.16 16.31 -2.55
N ILE A 273 -16.23 17.26 -2.66
CA ILE A 273 -16.49 18.56 -3.29
C ILE A 273 -16.90 18.37 -4.75
N VAL A 274 -16.17 17.53 -5.48
CA VAL A 274 -16.43 17.28 -6.90
C VAL A 274 -17.77 16.56 -7.10
N THR A 275 -18.08 15.57 -6.28
CA THR A 275 -19.32 14.79 -6.41
C THR A 275 -20.55 15.57 -5.97
N LEU A 276 -20.45 16.37 -4.90
CA LEU A 276 -21.51 17.29 -4.46
C LEU A 276 -21.73 18.45 -5.43
N SER A 277 -20.66 18.97 -6.04
CA SER A 277 -20.79 19.97 -7.10
C SER A 277 -21.48 19.37 -8.33
N ALA A 278 -21.16 18.11 -8.67
CA ALA A 278 -21.80 17.39 -9.75
C ALA A 278 -23.29 17.11 -9.46
N SER A 279 -23.66 16.79 -8.22
CA SER A 279 -25.05 16.57 -7.82
C SER A 279 -25.87 17.84 -7.83
N MET A 280 -25.29 18.95 -7.38
CA MET A 280 -25.91 20.27 -7.48
C MET A 280 -26.17 20.65 -8.94
N LEU A 281 -25.20 20.41 -9.82
CA LEU A 281 -25.37 20.63 -11.26
C LEU A 281 -26.48 19.74 -11.84
N TYR A 282 -26.54 18.48 -11.43
CA TYR A 282 -27.64 17.59 -11.80
C TYR A 282 -28.99 18.14 -11.34
N ALA A 283 -29.13 18.47 -10.06
CA ALA A 283 -30.39 18.90 -9.45
C ALA A 283 -30.94 20.22 -10.04
N LEU A 284 -30.06 21.16 -10.41
CA LEU A 284 -30.48 22.48 -10.90
C LEU A 284 -30.60 22.58 -12.42
N VAL A 285 -29.93 21.70 -13.18
CA VAL A 285 -29.89 21.76 -14.65
C VAL A 285 -30.52 20.52 -15.27
N PHE A 286 -30.05 19.32 -14.91
CA PHE A 286 -30.49 18.08 -15.55
C PHE A 286 -31.85 17.62 -15.04
N ALA A 287 -32.09 17.62 -13.73
CA ALA A 287 -33.37 17.19 -13.16
C ALA A 287 -34.55 18.05 -13.67
N PRO A 288 -34.45 19.40 -13.75
CA PRO A 288 -35.54 20.22 -14.27
C PRO A 288 -35.78 20.04 -15.77
N THR A 289 -34.72 19.86 -16.56
CA THR A 289 -34.85 19.65 -18.01
C THR A 289 -35.45 18.28 -18.33
N LEU A 290 -35.01 17.22 -17.64
CA LEU A 290 -35.58 15.88 -17.76
C LEU A 290 -37.03 15.84 -17.21
N GLY A 291 -37.27 16.49 -16.08
CA GLY A 291 -38.59 16.60 -15.46
C GLY A 291 -39.62 17.31 -16.33
N ALA A 292 -39.23 18.41 -16.99
CA ALA A 292 -40.11 19.12 -17.92
C ALA A 292 -40.62 18.24 -19.08
N ILE A 293 -39.84 17.22 -19.48
CA ILE A 293 -40.19 16.30 -20.56
C ILE A 293 -41.00 15.12 -20.01
N PHE A 294 -40.49 14.44 -18.99
CA PHE A 294 -40.97 13.11 -18.57
C PHE A 294 -41.96 13.11 -17.40
N ALA A 295 -41.98 14.16 -16.59
CA ALA A 295 -42.82 14.19 -15.40
C ALA A 295 -44.31 14.24 -15.75
N LYS A 296 -45.12 13.64 -14.89
CA LYS A 296 -46.58 13.66 -14.95
C LYS A 296 -47.07 14.23 -13.62
N ALA A 297 -48.05 15.12 -13.66
CA ALA A 297 -48.69 15.61 -12.45
C ALA A 297 -49.24 14.40 -11.65
N PRO A 298 -48.84 14.22 -10.38
CA PRO A 298 -49.48 13.22 -9.54
C PRO A 298 -50.92 13.65 -9.23
N GLU A 299 -51.87 12.72 -9.32
CA GLU A 299 -53.20 12.88 -8.71
C GLU A 299 -53.04 12.68 -7.20
N HIS A 300 -52.45 13.66 -6.52
CA HIS A 300 -52.42 13.67 -5.06
C HIS A 300 -53.67 14.38 -4.55
N HIS A 301 -54.62 13.59 -4.07
CA HIS A 301 -55.62 14.09 -3.13
C HIS A 301 -54.89 14.39 -1.82
N GLU A 302 -54.94 15.64 -1.36
CA GLU A 302 -54.48 15.98 -0.01
C GLU A 302 -55.30 15.14 0.99
N GLU A 303 -54.70 14.08 1.55
CA GLU A 303 -55.24 13.46 2.74
C GLU A 303 -55.07 14.45 3.90
N GLY A 304 -56.17 15.14 4.20
CA GLY A 304 -56.27 16.17 5.24
C GLY A 304 -56.20 15.62 6.66
N ASN A 305 -55.14 14.91 7.03
CA ASN A 305 -54.88 14.61 8.44
C ASN A 305 -53.50 15.12 8.88
N ARG A 306 -53.47 16.40 9.27
CA ARG A 306 -52.28 17.13 9.73
C ARG A 306 -51.86 16.81 11.17
N ASP A 307 -52.61 15.98 11.89
CA ASP A 307 -52.31 15.62 13.29
C ASP A 307 -51.78 14.18 13.41
N GLY A 308 -50.56 13.97 12.88
CA GLY A 308 -49.77 12.78 13.18
C GLY A 308 -49.04 12.88 14.54
N TRP A 309 -48.46 11.78 15.00
CA TRP A 309 -47.63 11.74 16.22
C TRP A 309 -46.51 12.79 16.22
N TYR A 310 -45.94 13.10 15.04
CA TYR A 310 -44.96 14.16 14.87
C TYR A 310 -45.51 15.53 15.29
N MET A 311 -46.70 15.91 14.82
CA MET A 311 -47.33 17.19 15.17
C MET A 311 -47.68 17.26 16.66
N ALA A 312 -48.06 16.13 17.28
CA ALA A 312 -48.27 16.06 18.72
C ALA A 312 -46.99 16.34 19.53
N VAL A 313 -45.84 15.79 19.09
CA VAL A 313 -44.53 16.05 19.70
C VAL A 313 -44.12 17.52 19.51
N VAL A 314 -44.27 18.06 18.30
CA VAL A 314 -43.95 19.47 18.01
C VAL A 314 -44.81 20.40 18.86
N LYS A 315 -46.12 20.14 18.98
CA LYS A 315 -47.03 20.93 19.81
C LYS A 315 -46.59 20.93 21.29
N GLN A 316 -46.13 19.79 21.79
CA GLN A 316 -45.61 19.67 23.15
C GLN A 316 -44.25 20.39 23.32
N ALA A 317 -43.35 20.29 22.34
CA ALA A 317 -42.05 20.94 22.36
C ALA A 317 -42.18 22.47 22.33
N VAL A 318 -43.07 23.01 21.50
CA VAL A 318 -43.35 24.45 21.41
C VAL A 318 -44.01 24.98 22.68
N ARG A 319 -44.75 24.16 23.42
CA ARG A 319 -45.35 24.54 24.71
C ARG A 319 -44.32 24.77 25.81
N PHE A 320 -43.14 24.13 25.72
CA PHE A 320 -42.09 24.16 26.75
C PHE A 320 -40.71 24.51 26.16
N PRO A 321 -40.53 25.68 25.52
CA PRO A 321 -39.34 25.99 24.73
C PRO A 321 -38.07 26.06 25.57
N ILE A 322 -38.14 26.62 26.78
CA ILE A 322 -36.98 26.73 27.69
C ILE A 322 -36.54 25.34 28.15
N THR A 323 -37.49 24.47 28.48
CA THR A 323 -37.21 23.11 28.94
C THR A 323 -36.59 22.27 27.84
N VAL A 324 -37.05 22.43 26.60
CA VAL A 324 -36.44 21.79 25.42
C VAL A 324 -35.02 22.29 25.20
N ILE A 325 -34.77 23.61 25.27
CA ILE A 325 -33.42 24.18 25.13
C ILE A 325 -32.48 23.65 26.23
N LEU A 326 -32.93 23.66 27.49
CA LEU A 326 -32.14 23.15 28.61
C LEU A 326 -31.85 21.65 28.46
N LEU A 327 -32.83 20.87 27.99
CA LEU A 327 -32.63 19.46 27.71
C LEU A 327 -31.63 19.26 26.57
N THR A 328 -31.72 20.02 25.47
CA THR A 328 -30.77 19.94 24.35
C THR A 328 -29.35 20.29 24.80
N VAL A 329 -29.17 21.38 25.54
CA VAL A 329 -27.85 21.78 26.07
C VAL A 329 -27.34 20.74 27.07
N GLY A 330 -28.21 20.28 27.98
CA GLY A 330 -27.87 19.24 28.95
C GLY A 330 -27.47 17.93 28.30
N LEU A 331 -28.11 17.54 27.20
CA LEU A 331 -27.79 16.34 26.43
C LEU A 331 -26.49 16.53 25.65
N LEU A 332 -26.25 17.70 25.05
CA LEU A 332 -24.99 18.03 24.38
C LEU A 332 -23.80 17.95 25.34
N VAL A 333 -23.90 18.57 26.52
CA VAL A 333 -22.87 18.51 27.57
C VAL A 333 -22.75 17.10 28.13
N GLY A 334 -23.88 16.43 28.36
CA GLY A 334 -23.94 15.07 28.88
C GLY A 334 -23.25 14.06 27.97
N VAL A 335 -23.45 14.15 26.66
CA VAL A 335 -22.77 13.30 25.67
C VAL A 335 -21.27 13.58 25.65
N GLY A 336 -20.85 14.85 25.68
CA GLY A 336 -19.42 15.20 25.76
C GLY A 336 -18.74 14.66 27.03
N PHE A 337 -19.41 14.80 28.18
CA PHE A 337 -18.91 14.25 29.45
C PHE A 337 -18.87 12.72 29.45
N ALA A 338 -19.91 12.07 28.93
CA ALA A 338 -19.96 10.61 28.81
C ALA A 338 -18.83 10.08 27.91
N TYR A 339 -18.59 10.72 26.76
CA TYR A 339 -17.49 10.35 25.88
C TYR A 339 -16.12 10.56 26.55
N SER A 340 -15.91 11.65 27.29
CA SER A 340 -14.65 11.87 28.01
C SER A 340 -14.37 10.81 29.09
N LYS A 341 -15.41 10.23 29.71
CA LYS A 341 -15.25 9.25 30.80
C LYS A 341 -15.23 7.80 30.32
N TYR A 342 -16.02 7.49 29.30
CA TYR A 342 -16.25 6.12 28.81
C TYR A 342 -15.71 5.88 27.40
N GLY A 343 -15.13 6.89 26.75
CA GLY A 343 -14.57 6.76 25.40
C GLY A 343 -13.36 5.83 25.39
N ALA A 344 -13.30 4.94 24.40
CA ALA A 344 -12.20 3.99 24.20
C ALA A 344 -10.92 4.63 23.63
N GLY A 345 -10.80 5.96 23.67
CA GLY A 345 -9.68 6.71 23.08
C GLY A 345 -9.89 7.07 21.61
N VAL A 346 -8.81 7.45 20.95
CA VAL A 346 -8.77 7.81 19.52
C VAL A 346 -7.81 6.85 18.83
N GLU A 347 -8.32 6.09 17.87
CA GLU A 347 -7.51 5.28 16.97
C GLU A 347 -7.30 6.07 15.68
N PHE A 348 -6.03 6.29 15.29
CA PHE A 348 -5.70 7.22 14.21
C PHE A 348 -5.97 6.64 12.81
N PHE A 349 -5.82 5.32 12.67
CA PHE A 349 -6.18 4.56 11.47
C PHE A 349 -6.95 3.32 11.89
N PRO A 350 -8.05 2.97 11.21
CA PRO A 350 -8.77 1.75 11.54
C PRO A 350 -7.88 0.53 11.29
N SER A 351 -7.97 -0.47 12.17
CA SER A 351 -7.42 -1.79 11.91
C SER A 351 -8.13 -2.43 10.69
N VAL A 352 -7.54 -2.29 9.50
CA VAL A 352 -8.02 -2.98 8.30
C VAL A 352 -7.50 -4.40 8.33
N GLU A 353 -8.35 -5.36 8.00
CA GLU A 353 -7.97 -6.76 7.88
C GLU A 353 -6.91 -6.93 6.77
N PRO A 354 -5.66 -7.32 7.09
CA PRO A 354 -4.61 -7.43 6.10
C PRO A 354 -4.73 -8.72 5.28
N ASP A 355 -4.32 -8.66 4.02
CA ASP A 355 -4.27 -9.83 3.11
C ASP A 355 -3.02 -10.70 3.31
N TYR A 356 -1.98 -10.16 3.95
CA TYR A 356 -0.73 -10.86 4.24
C TYR A 356 -0.10 -10.34 5.53
N GLY A 357 0.73 -11.17 6.16
CA GLY A 357 1.57 -10.82 7.30
C GLY A 357 3.04 -11.05 7.02
N LEU A 358 3.88 -10.56 7.93
CA LEU A 358 5.33 -10.65 7.89
C LEU A 358 5.83 -11.18 9.24
N LEU A 359 6.68 -12.20 9.21
CA LEU A 359 7.48 -12.61 10.35
C LEU A 359 8.91 -12.15 10.10
N TYR A 360 9.42 -11.29 10.98
CA TYR A 360 10.82 -10.94 11.00
C TYR A 360 11.53 -11.88 11.96
N VAL A 361 12.51 -12.60 11.43
CA VAL A 361 13.31 -13.55 12.18
C VAL A 361 14.58 -12.84 12.59
N HIS A 362 14.66 -12.44 13.85
CA HIS A 362 15.81 -11.81 14.46
C HIS A 362 16.75 -12.88 15.02
N ALA A 363 18.04 -12.74 14.77
CA ALA A 363 19.03 -13.57 15.41
C ALA A 363 20.25 -12.74 15.80
N ARG A 364 20.92 -13.13 16.89
CA ARG A 364 22.08 -12.39 17.41
C ARG A 364 23.37 -13.06 16.97
N GLY A 365 24.32 -12.24 16.54
CA GLY A 365 25.69 -12.65 16.22
C GLY A 365 25.98 -12.77 14.71
N ASN A 366 27.24 -13.11 14.40
CA ASN A 366 27.74 -13.23 13.03
C ASN A 366 27.41 -14.59 12.44
N LEU A 367 26.13 -14.82 12.10
CA LEU A 367 25.69 -16.06 11.49
C LEU A 367 26.11 -16.14 10.02
N SER A 368 26.55 -17.31 9.57
CA SER A 368 26.69 -17.62 8.16
C SER A 368 25.33 -17.74 7.48
N LEU A 369 25.26 -17.60 6.15
CA LEU A 369 24.00 -17.75 5.41
C LEU A 369 23.31 -19.10 5.68
N ALA A 370 24.08 -20.18 5.86
CA ALA A 370 23.55 -21.49 6.19
C ALA A 370 22.94 -21.56 7.60
N GLU A 371 23.54 -20.86 8.57
CA GLU A 371 23.00 -20.77 9.93
C GLU A 371 21.75 -19.89 9.98
N MET A 372 21.75 -18.76 9.26
CA MET A 372 20.56 -17.93 9.07
C MET A 372 19.42 -18.73 8.41
N ASP A 373 19.76 -19.58 7.44
CA ASP A 373 18.82 -20.45 6.74
C ASP A 373 18.17 -21.46 7.69
N ALA A 374 18.98 -22.13 8.52
CA ALA A 374 18.52 -23.10 9.52
C ALA A 374 17.66 -22.45 10.62
N ALA A 375 18.05 -21.27 11.10
CA ALA A 375 17.29 -20.48 12.05
C ALA A 375 15.90 -20.12 11.50
N THR A 376 15.85 -19.55 10.29
CA THR A 376 14.60 -19.14 9.63
C THR A 376 13.72 -20.34 9.29
N LYS A 377 14.30 -21.47 8.90
CA LYS A 377 13.56 -22.69 8.56
C LYS A 377 12.79 -23.27 9.75
N THR A 378 13.28 -23.06 10.97
CA THR A 378 12.59 -23.48 12.19
C THR A 378 11.28 -22.73 12.38
N ALA A 379 11.28 -21.41 12.13
CA ALA A 379 10.06 -20.58 12.15
C ALA A 379 9.14 -20.90 10.96
N GLU A 380 9.70 -21.07 9.76
CA GLU A 380 8.95 -21.44 8.56
C GLU A 380 8.16 -22.75 8.76
N ASN A 381 8.81 -23.80 9.26
CA ASN A 381 8.17 -25.09 9.48
C ASN A 381 7.00 -25.05 10.46
N ARG A 382 6.98 -24.11 11.42
CA ARG A 382 5.84 -23.91 12.33
C ARG A 382 4.65 -23.23 11.64
N LEU A 383 4.91 -22.48 10.57
CA LEU A 383 3.90 -21.76 9.79
C LEU A 383 3.33 -22.59 8.64
N LEU A 384 4.11 -23.51 8.07
CA LEU A 384 3.68 -24.34 6.95
C LEU A 384 2.45 -25.18 7.32
N GLY A 385 1.40 -25.06 6.52
CA GLY A 385 0.13 -25.78 6.73
C GLY A 385 -0.78 -25.17 7.80
N TRP A 386 -0.48 -23.96 8.29
CA TRP A 386 -1.34 -23.28 9.26
C TRP A 386 -2.74 -22.99 8.70
N PRO A 387 -3.82 -23.28 9.43
CA PRO A 387 -5.18 -23.04 8.95
C PRO A 387 -5.41 -21.54 8.74
N GLY A 388 -5.73 -21.17 7.50
CA GLY A 388 -5.97 -19.79 7.12
C GLY A 388 -4.78 -19.08 6.46
N VAL A 389 -3.66 -19.78 6.28
CA VAL A 389 -2.53 -19.32 5.45
C VAL A 389 -2.59 -20.01 4.09
N LYS A 390 -2.53 -19.22 3.01
CA LYS A 390 -2.60 -19.68 1.61
C LYS A 390 -1.23 -20.00 1.04
N SER A 391 -0.24 -19.14 1.26
CA SER A 391 1.12 -19.29 0.76
C SER A 391 2.12 -18.70 1.74
N VAL A 392 3.34 -19.26 1.77
CA VAL A 392 4.45 -18.81 2.62
C VAL A 392 5.68 -18.56 1.75
N TYR A 393 6.10 -17.30 1.69
CA TYR A 393 7.28 -16.83 0.98
C TYR A 393 8.38 -16.48 1.97
N THR A 394 9.52 -17.17 1.91
CA THR A 394 10.65 -16.98 2.82
C THR A 394 11.86 -16.44 2.07
N ARG A 395 12.48 -15.40 2.63
CA ARG A 395 13.75 -14.85 2.13
C ARG A 395 14.75 -14.73 3.29
N VAL A 396 15.94 -15.28 3.12
CA VAL A 396 17.02 -15.31 4.12
C VAL A 396 18.23 -14.54 3.62
N GLY A 397 18.96 -13.87 4.51
CA GLY A 397 20.20 -13.16 4.21
C GLY A 397 19.98 -11.68 3.91
N LYS A 398 20.81 -11.09 3.03
CA LYS A 398 20.71 -9.66 2.70
C LYS A 398 19.39 -9.35 1.98
N THR A 399 18.43 -8.80 2.72
CA THR A 399 17.13 -8.38 2.18
C THR A 399 17.26 -7.02 1.48
N GLN A 400 18.06 -6.96 0.42
CA GLN A 400 18.11 -5.80 -0.48
C GLN A 400 16.79 -5.77 -1.28
N GLY A 401 15.89 -4.84 -0.93
CA GLY A 401 14.66 -4.58 -1.69
C GLY A 401 13.35 -4.54 -0.90
N GLY A 402 13.35 -5.00 0.35
CA GLY A 402 12.29 -4.72 1.33
C GLY A 402 12.43 -3.29 1.86
N GLY A 403 11.33 -2.62 2.19
CA GLY A 403 11.30 -1.19 2.54
C GLY A 403 12.33 -0.77 3.60
N GLN A 404 12.58 0.54 3.70
CA GLN A 404 13.57 1.22 4.57
C GLN A 404 13.52 0.87 6.09
N ASP A 405 12.60 0.01 6.53
CA ASP A 405 12.28 -0.26 7.94
C ASP A 405 12.57 -1.71 8.40
N ILE A 406 13.43 -2.45 7.70
CA ILE A 406 13.86 -3.78 8.18
C ILE A 406 15.04 -3.59 9.15
N PRO A 407 14.94 -4.02 10.41
CA PRO A 407 16.04 -3.95 11.36
C PRO A 407 17.28 -4.74 10.91
N GLU A 408 18.48 -4.27 11.26
CA GLU A 408 19.75 -4.88 10.83
C GLU A 408 19.98 -6.29 11.40
N ASP A 409 19.34 -6.62 12.52
CA ASP A 409 19.41 -7.93 13.19
C ASP A 409 18.44 -8.97 12.62
N VAL A 410 17.67 -8.62 11.60
CA VAL A 410 16.80 -9.55 10.86
C VAL A 410 17.64 -10.41 9.92
N VAL A 411 17.66 -11.72 10.20
CA VAL A 411 18.36 -12.72 9.37
C VAL A 411 17.46 -13.34 8.29
N GLY A 412 16.14 -13.22 8.46
CA GLY A 412 15.16 -13.72 7.49
C GLY A 412 13.80 -13.05 7.62
N VAL A 413 13.10 -12.97 6.49
CA VAL A 413 11.73 -12.46 6.40
C VAL A 413 10.84 -13.57 5.85
N ILE A 414 9.81 -13.93 6.60
CA ILE A 414 8.77 -14.88 6.16
C ILE A 414 7.50 -14.10 5.93
N GLN A 415 7.14 -13.90 4.68
CA GLN A 415 5.88 -13.31 4.27
C GLN A 415 4.84 -14.41 4.06
N TYR A 416 3.67 -14.28 4.66
CA TYR A 416 2.60 -15.27 4.53
C TYR A 416 1.30 -14.61 4.09
N GLU A 417 0.61 -15.24 3.17
CA GLU A 417 -0.66 -14.75 2.64
C GLU A 417 -1.81 -15.41 3.37
N PHE A 418 -2.81 -14.62 3.72
CA PHE A 418 -4.02 -15.16 4.31
C PHE A 418 -4.97 -15.70 3.23
N VAL A 419 -5.79 -16.67 3.60
CA VAL A 419 -7.03 -16.97 2.85
C VAL A 419 -8.04 -15.82 3.01
N ASP A 420 -9.10 -15.84 2.20
CA ASP A 420 -10.19 -14.87 2.29
C ASP A 420 -10.66 -14.71 3.75
N TRP A 421 -10.77 -13.45 4.19
CA TRP A 421 -11.10 -13.09 5.58
C TRP A 421 -12.40 -13.74 6.08
N ARG A 422 -13.34 -14.10 5.20
CA ARG A 422 -14.60 -14.77 5.54
C ARG A 422 -14.43 -16.23 5.97
N GLN A 423 -13.30 -16.85 5.63
CA GLN A 423 -13.03 -18.27 5.86
C GLN A 423 -12.03 -18.51 6.99
N ARG A 424 -11.55 -17.45 7.65
CA ARG A 424 -10.53 -17.52 8.70
C ARG A 424 -10.93 -16.72 9.93
N LYS A 425 -10.20 -16.93 11.01
CA LYS A 425 -10.22 -16.02 12.17
C LYS A 425 -9.70 -14.65 11.75
N SER A 426 -10.06 -13.62 12.51
CA SER A 426 -9.49 -12.29 12.35
C SER A 426 -7.96 -12.33 12.42
N ALA A 427 -7.30 -11.45 11.67
CA ALA A 427 -5.86 -11.40 11.58
C ALA A 427 -5.25 -11.23 12.96
N ASN A 428 -5.77 -10.31 13.79
CA ASN A 428 -5.31 -10.09 15.15
C ASN A 428 -5.27 -11.37 15.99
N GLN A 429 -6.31 -12.20 15.93
CA GLN A 429 -6.33 -13.49 16.62
C GLN A 429 -5.29 -14.47 16.04
N ILE A 430 -5.09 -14.49 14.73
CA ILE A 430 -4.04 -15.31 14.10
C ILE A 430 -2.65 -14.80 14.52
N LEU A 431 -2.44 -13.48 14.62
CA LEU A 431 -1.18 -12.91 15.08
C LEU A 431 -0.90 -13.29 16.53
N ASP A 432 -1.90 -13.23 17.40
CA ASP A 432 -1.75 -13.64 18.80
C ASP A 432 -1.47 -15.14 18.93
N ASP A 433 -2.18 -15.98 18.16
CA ASP A 433 -1.92 -17.42 18.08
C ASP A 433 -0.49 -17.69 17.57
N LEU A 434 -0.05 -16.97 16.52
CA LEU A 434 1.30 -17.08 15.95
C LEU A 434 2.38 -16.60 16.92
N ARG A 435 2.17 -15.51 17.66
CA ARG A 435 3.11 -15.04 18.70
C ARG A 435 3.33 -16.12 19.76
N GLY A 436 2.26 -16.78 20.21
CA GLY A 436 2.35 -17.88 21.16
C GLY A 436 3.13 -19.08 20.61
N VAL A 437 2.89 -19.44 19.35
CA VAL A 437 3.54 -20.60 18.71
C VAL A 437 4.98 -20.31 18.28
N MET A 438 5.30 -19.07 17.90
CA MET A 438 6.65 -18.67 17.50
C MET A 438 7.55 -18.36 18.70
N ALA A 439 6.98 -18.18 19.89
CA ALA A 439 7.74 -18.05 21.12
C ALA A 439 8.59 -19.31 21.41
N GLY A 440 9.74 -19.09 22.06
CA GLY A 440 10.60 -20.16 22.56
C GLY A 440 11.41 -20.91 21.49
N ILE A 441 11.63 -20.32 20.30
CA ILE A 441 12.64 -20.84 19.36
C ILE A 441 14.03 -20.51 19.91
N PRO A 442 14.91 -21.50 20.17
CA PRO A 442 16.24 -21.22 20.69
C PRO A 442 17.08 -20.41 19.70
N GLY A 443 17.68 -19.32 20.16
CA GLY A 443 18.62 -18.50 19.37
C GLY A 443 17.97 -17.54 18.38
N VAL A 444 16.64 -17.48 18.32
CA VAL A 444 15.88 -16.66 17.38
C VAL A 444 14.74 -15.97 18.10
N ASP A 445 14.55 -14.68 17.82
CA ASP A 445 13.36 -13.94 18.22
C ASP A 445 12.50 -13.66 16.97
N VAL A 446 11.19 -13.92 17.05
CA VAL A 446 10.30 -13.82 15.87
C VAL A 446 9.29 -12.72 16.12
N GLU A 447 9.47 -11.60 15.43
CA GLU A 447 8.55 -10.48 15.48
C GLU A 447 7.44 -10.69 14.44
N VAL A 448 6.19 -10.75 14.91
CA VAL A 448 5.00 -10.91 14.05
C VAL A 448 4.44 -9.53 13.72
N ARG A 449 4.50 -9.14 12.45
CA ARG A 449 4.01 -7.84 11.96
C ARG A 449 2.97 -8.01 10.86
N VAL A 450 2.07 -7.05 10.78
CA VAL A 450 1.18 -6.86 9.63
C VAL A 450 1.45 -5.50 8.99
N PRO A 451 1.26 -5.37 7.67
CA PRO A 451 1.32 -4.08 7.01
C PRO A 451 0.26 -3.14 7.59
N GLU A 452 0.68 -1.93 7.97
CA GLU A 452 -0.24 -0.89 8.45
C GLU A 452 -0.99 -0.24 7.28
N ALA A 453 -2.27 0.09 7.50
CA ALA A 453 -3.08 0.84 6.54
C ALA A 453 -2.77 2.34 6.63
N GLY A 454 -1.64 2.76 6.08
CA GLY A 454 -1.21 4.16 6.09
C GLY A 454 0.26 4.33 5.68
N PRO A 455 0.78 5.58 5.71
CA PRO A 455 2.21 5.82 5.57
C PRO A 455 2.99 5.04 6.64
N PRO A 456 4.15 4.44 6.33
CA PRO A 456 4.94 3.74 7.33
C PRO A 456 5.38 4.74 8.40
N THR A 457 4.94 4.52 9.63
CA THR A 457 5.37 5.33 10.79
C THR A 457 6.37 4.59 11.68
N GLY A 458 6.77 3.37 11.31
CA GLY A 458 7.58 2.48 12.13
C GLY A 458 6.77 1.92 13.30
N LYS A 459 7.41 1.67 14.45
CA LYS A 459 6.68 1.26 15.66
C LYS A 459 5.78 2.41 16.15
N PRO A 460 4.58 2.14 16.71
CA PRO A 460 3.64 3.18 17.16
C PRO A 460 4.22 4.13 18.21
N ILE A 461 5.19 3.66 18.99
CA ILE A 461 5.91 4.44 20.00
C ILE A 461 7.40 4.37 19.67
N GLN A 462 8.00 5.54 19.43
CA GLN A 462 9.44 5.68 19.21
C GLN A 462 10.02 6.68 20.20
N ILE A 463 11.10 6.31 20.87
CA ILE A 463 11.80 7.18 21.80
C ILE A 463 13.20 7.39 21.25
N ARG A 464 13.49 8.62 20.83
CA ARG A 464 14.82 8.99 20.33
C ARG A 464 15.64 9.58 21.47
N LEU A 465 16.72 8.88 21.82
CA LEU A 465 17.72 9.39 22.75
C LEU A 465 18.79 10.15 21.96
N SER A 466 19.19 11.32 22.47
CA SER A 466 20.25 12.14 21.87
C SER A 466 21.13 12.70 22.96
N ALA A 467 22.43 12.78 22.68
CA ALA A 467 23.43 13.34 23.56
C ALA A 467 24.45 14.14 22.75
N ALA A 468 25.03 15.18 23.35
CA ALA A 468 26.12 15.94 22.74
C ALA A 468 27.43 15.13 22.69
N ASP A 469 27.65 14.27 23.70
CA ASP A 469 28.69 13.26 23.73
C ASP A 469 28.04 11.87 23.61
N PRO A 470 28.34 11.09 22.55
CA PRO A 470 27.81 9.73 22.39
C PRO A 470 28.27 8.73 23.45
N ALA A 471 29.32 9.06 24.22
CA ALA A 471 29.87 8.14 25.23
C ALA A 471 28.80 7.72 26.26
N GLY A 472 28.51 6.42 26.32
CA GLY A 472 27.53 5.83 27.25
C GLY A 472 26.06 5.99 26.81
N LEU A 473 25.78 6.52 25.61
CA LEU A 473 24.42 6.60 25.06
C LEU A 473 23.78 5.21 24.94
N ASP A 474 24.55 4.21 24.51
CA ASP A 474 24.10 2.82 24.35
C ASP A 474 23.66 2.19 25.68
N ASP A 475 24.40 2.46 26.76
CA ASP A 475 24.04 1.97 28.10
C ASP A 475 22.75 2.63 28.61
N LYS A 476 22.55 3.92 28.29
CA LYS A 476 21.30 4.62 28.59
C LYS A 476 20.14 4.08 27.74
N ALA A 477 20.36 3.78 26.47
CA ALA A 477 19.36 3.16 25.61
C ALA A 477 18.90 1.82 26.18
N ARG A 478 19.84 0.94 26.57
CA ARG A 478 19.53 -0.33 27.25
C ARG A 478 18.77 -0.14 28.55
N ALA A 479 19.16 0.83 29.38
CA ALA A 479 18.48 1.11 30.64
C ALA A 479 17.04 1.62 30.44
N VAL A 480 16.82 2.47 29.44
CA VAL A 480 15.49 2.97 29.08
C VAL A 480 14.61 1.83 28.55
N ALA A 481 15.12 1.01 27.63
CA ALA A 481 14.42 -0.16 27.12
C ALA A 481 14.02 -1.13 28.24
N ALA A 482 14.94 -1.42 29.17
CA ALA A 482 14.67 -2.28 30.33
C ALA A 482 13.60 -1.70 31.27
N ARG A 483 13.52 -0.36 31.40
CA ARG A 483 12.47 0.28 32.20
C ARG A 483 11.11 0.24 31.51
N ILE A 484 11.08 0.41 30.20
CA ILE A 484 9.85 0.32 29.39
C ILE A 484 9.31 -1.11 29.41
N ALA A 485 10.17 -2.12 29.42
CA ALA A 485 9.78 -3.53 29.51
C ALA A 485 9.04 -3.90 30.80
N GLN A 486 9.08 -3.06 31.84
CA GLN A 486 8.34 -3.27 33.08
C GLN A 486 6.90 -2.74 33.01
N ILE A 487 6.55 -1.97 31.98
CA ILE A 487 5.20 -1.42 31.82
C ILE A 487 4.28 -2.54 31.30
N PRO A 488 3.15 -2.82 31.98
CA PRO A 488 2.20 -3.82 31.53
C PRO A 488 1.70 -3.50 30.11
N ASN A 489 1.54 -4.53 29.29
CA ASN A 489 1.07 -4.47 27.88
C ASN A 489 2.04 -3.88 26.85
N VAL A 490 3.29 -3.57 27.22
CA VAL A 490 4.31 -3.26 26.22
C VAL A 490 4.93 -4.55 25.69
N ILE A 491 4.93 -4.70 24.36
CA ILE A 491 5.45 -5.87 23.64
C ILE A 491 6.47 -5.44 22.59
N ASP A 492 7.25 -6.39 22.08
CA ASP A 492 8.19 -6.23 20.95
C ASP A 492 9.15 -5.02 21.10
N ILE A 493 9.80 -4.90 22.25
CA ILE A 493 10.72 -3.80 22.55
C ILE A 493 12.06 -4.04 21.84
N SER A 494 12.54 -3.02 21.12
CA SER A 494 13.90 -2.96 20.57
C SER A 494 14.62 -1.75 21.16
N ASP A 495 15.90 -1.93 21.51
CA ASP A 495 16.77 -0.85 21.98
C ASP A 495 17.44 -0.07 20.84
N GLY A 496 17.26 -0.52 19.58
CA GLY A 496 17.78 0.13 18.38
C GLY A 496 19.30 0.06 18.23
N LEU A 497 20.00 -0.71 19.06
CA LEU A 497 21.44 -0.89 18.97
C LEU A 497 21.77 -1.98 17.94
N PRO A 498 22.86 -1.82 17.17
CA PRO A 498 23.33 -2.91 16.31
C PRO A 498 23.66 -4.13 17.18
N PRO A 499 23.35 -5.35 16.71
CA PRO A 499 23.66 -6.55 17.46
C PRO A 499 25.18 -6.63 17.68
N PRO A 500 25.66 -7.09 18.85
CA PRO A 500 27.09 -7.25 19.09
C PRO A 500 27.67 -8.25 18.08
N GLY A 501 28.53 -7.76 17.20
CA GLY A 501 29.25 -8.53 16.20
C GLY A 501 30.68 -8.84 16.63
N VAL A 502 31.30 -9.80 15.95
CA VAL A 502 32.73 -10.08 16.07
C VAL A 502 33.43 -9.53 14.84
N ASP A 503 34.08 -8.38 14.99
CA ASP A 503 34.89 -7.81 13.93
C ASP A 503 36.34 -8.25 14.09
N TRP A 504 36.95 -8.68 12.98
CA TRP A 504 38.38 -8.92 12.92
C TRP A 504 39.08 -7.66 12.41
N ALA A 505 39.78 -6.97 13.29
CA ALA A 505 40.65 -5.86 12.92
C ALA A 505 42.07 -6.39 12.64
N LEU A 506 42.53 -6.27 11.40
CA LEU A 506 43.92 -6.53 11.06
C LEU A 506 44.73 -5.23 11.18
N GLU A 507 45.42 -5.06 12.31
CA GLU A 507 46.34 -3.94 12.50
C GLU A 507 47.67 -4.22 11.81
N VAL A 508 47.91 -3.52 10.70
CA VAL A 508 49.16 -3.65 9.94
C VAL A 508 50.09 -2.48 10.29
N ASP A 509 51.29 -2.81 10.78
CA ASP A 509 52.38 -1.85 10.90
C ASP A 509 52.84 -1.42 9.50
N ARG A 510 52.40 -0.23 9.10
CA ARG A 510 52.68 0.32 7.76
C ARG A 510 54.18 0.54 7.53
N ALA A 511 54.93 0.93 8.55
CA ALA A 511 56.36 1.20 8.41
C ALA A 511 57.13 -0.10 8.19
N LYS A 512 56.79 -1.15 8.93
CA LYS A 512 57.39 -2.47 8.75
C LYS A 512 56.95 -3.11 7.43
N ALA A 513 55.68 -3.00 7.05
CA ALA A 513 55.19 -3.49 5.75
C ALA A 513 55.95 -2.84 4.57
N ALA A 514 56.18 -1.53 4.63
CA ALA A 514 56.92 -0.80 3.61
C ALA A 514 58.39 -1.26 3.50
N GLN A 515 59.04 -1.64 4.61
CA GLN A 515 60.40 -2.21 4.59
C GLN A 515 60.48 -3.52 3.80
N TYR A 516 59.38 -4.28 3.75
CA TYR A 516 59.27 -5.51 2.95
C TYR A 516 58.68 -5.25 1.56
N GLY A 517 58.50 -3.99 1.16
CA GLY A 517 57.96 -3.60 -0.15
C GLY A 517 56.46 -3.85 -0.30
N ILE A 518 55.72 -3.98 0.80
CA ILE A 518 54.27 -4.22 0.82
C ILE A 518 53.57 -2.93 1.22
N SER A 519 52.63 -2.47 0.40
CA SER A 519 51.75 -1.34 0.74
C SER A 519 50.46 -1.87 1.37
N PRO A 520 50.09 -1.45 2.59
CA PRO A 520 48.77 -1.70 3.13
C PRO A 520 47.79 -0.70 2.48
N THR A 521 47.24 -1.10 1.34
CA THR A 521 46.04 -0.49 0.74
C THR A 521 44.87 -1.44 0.87
#